data_AF-A0A8D8NRY2-F1
#
_entry.id   AF-A0A8D8NRY2-F1
#
_cell.length_a   1.000
_cell.length_b   1.000
_cell.length_c   1.000
_cell.angle_alpha   90.00
_cell.angle_beta   90.00
_cell.angle_gamma   90.00
#
_symmetry.space_group_name_H-M   'P 1'
#
loop_
_entity.id
_entity.type
_entity.pdbx_description
1 polymer ?
#
loop_
_entity_poly.entity_id
_entity_poly.type
_entity_poly.pdbx_seq_one_letter_code
_entity_poly.pdbx_strand_id
1 'polypeptide(L)'
;EGVTMGHVARLTISTIRKFLHFLQEAMPVRLKGIHLTNVVPFIDKILMLIKPFMKKELLEILHLHSKPETLYPFVQKECLIKELGGNAGSLMEIQSKGFISGITG
;
A
#
# COMPACT_ATOMS: atom_id res chain seq x y z
N GLU A 1 12.80 -7.60 -4.29
CA GLU A 1 12.58 -6.49 -5.24
C GLU A 1 11.75 -5.41 -4.54
N GLY A 2 12.09 -4.13 -4.71
CA GLY A 2 11.49 -3.04 -3.95
C GLY A 2 11.32 -1.78 -4.78
N VAL A 3 10.81 -0.71 -4.17
CA VAL A 3 10.71 0.60 -4.82
C VAL A 3 12.12 1.17 -5.03
N THR A 4 12.56 1.23 -6.29
CA THR A 4 13.83 1.87 -6.67
C THR A 4 13.64 3.36 -6.88
N MET A 5 14.71 4.15 -6.81
CA MET A 5 14.67 5.60 -7.10
C MET A 5 14.11 5.91 -8.50
N GLY A 6 14.30 5.00 -9.47
CA GLY A 6 13.73 5.11 -10.81
C GLY A 6 12.19 4.98 -10.85
N HIS A 7 11.60 4.19 -9.94
CA HIS A 7 10.14 4.13 -9.77
C HIS A 7 9.60 5.43 -9.16
N VAL A 8 10.31 5.98 -8.18
CA VAL A 8 9.93 7.23 -7.50
C VAL A 8 10.03 8.43 -8.43
N ALA A 9 11.09 8.51 -9.24
CA ALA A 9 11.31 9.61 -10.19
C ALA A 9 10.22 9.70 -11.27
N ARG A 10 9.52 8.59 -11.56
CA ARG A 10 8.39 8.54 -12.51
C ARG A 10 7.04 8.93 -11.87
N LEU A 11 6.95 8.93 -10.54
CA LEU A 11 5.75 9.38 -9.83
C LEU A 11 5.72 10.90 -9.77
N THR A 12 4.96 11.51 -10.66
CA THR A 12 4.73 12.96 -10.58
C THR A 12 3.81 13.30 -9.42
N ILE A 13 3.99 14.48 -8.82
CA ILE A 13 3.10 15.02 -7.79
C ILE A 13 1.63 15.04 -8.29
N SER A 14 1.41 15.30 -9.58
CA SER A 14 0.09 15.31 -10.21
C SER A 14 -0.58 13.93 -10.17
N THR A 15 0.17 12.86 -10.47
CA THR A 15 -0.33 11.49 -10.39
C THR A 15 -0.70 11.11 -8.96
N ILE A 16 0.15 11.42 -7.98
CA ILE A 16 -0.10 11.11 -6.57
C ILE A 16 -1.34 11.87 -6.08
N ARG A 17 -1.49 13.14 -6.45
CA ARG A 17 -2.65 13.95 -6.09
C ARG A 17 -3.96 13.35 -6.60
N LYS A 18 -4.00 12.92 -7.87
CA LYS A 18 -5.17 12.26 -8.47
C LYS A 18 -5.49 10.95 -7.75
N PHE A 19 -4.48 10.16 -7.44
CA PHE A 19 -4.63 8.91 -6.70
C PHE A 19 -5.22 9.15 -5.30
N LEU A 20 -4.65 10.08 -4.53
CA LEU A 20 -5.16 10.43 -3.21
C LEU A 20 -6.59 10.98 -3.27
N HIS A 21 -6.92 11.78 -4.28
CA HIS A 21 -8.29 12.26 -4.48
C HIS A 21 -9.26 11.10 -4.74
N PHE A 22 -8.88 10.15 -5.59
CA PHE A 22 -9.69 8.96 -5.86
C PHE A 22 -9.93 8.13 -4.59
N LEU A 23 -8.88 7.88 -3.79
CA LEU A 23 -8.98 7.11 -2.54
C LEU A 23 -9.97 7.72 -1.54
N GLN A 24 -10.11 9.05 -1.53
CA GLN A 24 -10.86 9.78 -0.51
C GLN A 24 -12.28 10.13 -0.96
N GLU A 25 -12.47 10.48 -2.23
CA GLU A 25 -13.76 11.03 -2.71
C GLU A 25 -14.50 10.12 -3.70
N ALA A 26 -13.81 9.20 -4.37
CA ALA A 26 -14.38 8.49 -5.51
C ALA A 26 -14.40 6.96 -5.35
N MET A 27 -13.69 6.42 -4.37
CA MET A 27 -13.64 4.99 -4.11
C MET A 27 -14.98 4.52 -3.50
N PRO A 28 -15.73 3.59 -4.13
CA PRO A 28 -17.04 3.15 -3.65
C PRO A 28 -16.95 2.15 -2.47
N VAL A 29 -15.79 2.06 -1.81
CA VAL A 29 -15.53 1.17 -0.69
C VAL A 29 -14.92 1.93 0.48
N ARG A 30 -15.27 1.53 1.69
CA ARG A 30 -14.73 2.15 2.90
C ARG A 30 -13.33 1.59 3.18
N LEU A 31 -12.31 2.40 2.91
CA LEU A 31 -10.93 2.07 3.22
C LEU A 31 -10.76 1.88 4.75
N LYS A 32 -10.19 0.74 5.16
CA LYS A 32 -9.98 0.41 6.59
C LYS A 32 -8.54 0.61 7.06
N GLY A 33 -7.58 0.57 6.14
CA GLY A 33 -6.16 0.68 6.43
C GLY A 33 -5.34 0.74 5.15
N ILE A 34 -4.31 1.59 5.14
CA ILE A 34 -3.24 1.58 4.13
C ILE A 34 -1.96 1.18 4.86
N HIS A 35 -1.36 0.07 4.46
CA HIS A 35 -0.19 -0.49 5.12
C HIS A 35 1.00 -0.46 4.16
N LEU A 36 2.00 0.37 4.45
CA LEU A 36 3.26 0.40 3.69
C LEU A 36 4.32 -0.41 4.45
N THR A 37 4.68 -1.56 3.91
CA THR A 37 5.77 -2.42 4.41
C THR A 37 7.07 -2.13 3.68
N ASN A 38 8.20 -2.52 4.30
CA ASN A 38 9.54 -2.34 3.72
C ASN A 38 9.83 -0.88 3.35
N VAL A 39 9.40 0.04 4.22
CA VAL A 39 9.60 1.48 4.04
C VAL A 39 11.09 1.81 4.00
N VAL A 40 11.48 2.49 2.94
CA VAL A 40 12.84 2.97 2.68
C VAL A 40 13.04 4.35 3.30
N PRO A 41 14.29 4.75 3.66
CA PRO A 41 14.53 6.00 4.40
C PRO A 41 14.03 7.29 3.75
N PHE A 42 13.75 7.29 2.44
CA PHE A 42 13.21 8.45 1.75
C PHE A 42 11.68 8.59 1.84
N ILE A 43 10.97 7.61 2.41
CA ILE A 43 9.50 7.62 2.52
C ILE A 43 9.01 8.82 3.35
N ASP A 44 9.72 9.19 4.40
CA ASP A 44 9.35 10.36 5.22
C ASP A 44 9.30 11.64 4.37
N LYS A 45 10.25 11.80 3.44
CA LYS A 45 10.29 12.95 2.51
C LYS A 45 9.12 12.91 1.53
N ILE A 46 8.77 11.72 1.02
CA ILE A 46 7.60 11.57 0.15
C ILE A 46 6.33 11.93 0.92
N LEU A 47 6.16 11.40 2.14
CA LEU A 47 5.01 11.68 2.98
C LEU A 47 4.88 13.17 3.28
N MET A 48 5.98 13.88 3.57
CA MET A 48 5.95 15.33 3.74
C MET A 48 5.40 16.07 2.51
N LEU A 49 5.74 15.60 1.30
CA LEU A 49 5.26 16.20 0.05
C LEU A 49 3.78 15.92 -0.21
N ILE A 50 3.28 14.75 0.20
CA ILE A 50 1.93 14.28 -0.15
C ILE A 50 0.90 14.50 0.96
N LYS A 51 1.34 14.67 2.21
CA LYS A 51 0.51 14.97 3.38
C LYS A 51 -0.43 16.17 3.21
N PRO A 52 -0.06 17.27 2.53
CA PRO A 52 -0.99 18.37 2.26
C PRO A 52 -2.22 17.99 1.43
N PHE A 53 -2.16 16.86 0.71
CA PHE A 53 -3.26 16.36 -0.12
C PHE A 53 -4.07 15.24 0.54
N MET A 54 -3.72 14.86 1.78
CA MET A 54 -4.46 13.87 2.56
C MET A 54 -5.37 14.55 3.57
N LYS A 55 -6.63 14.10 3.62
CA LYS A 55 -7.57 14.39 4.69
C LYS A 55 -7.16 13.63 5.95
N LYS A 56 -7.64 14.11 7.08
CA LYS A 56 -7.39 13.52 8.40
C LYS A 56 -7.76 12.03 8.45
N GLU A 57 -8.89 11.66 7.88
CA GLU A 57 -9.37 10.27 7.81
C GLU A 57 -8.39 9.34 7.11
N LEU A 58 -7.79 9.78 5.99
CA LEU A 58 -6.80 9.00 5.26
C LEU A 58 -5.48 8.87 6.04
N LEU A 59 -5.08 9.92 6.77
CA LEU A 59 -3.89 9.90 7.62
C LEU A 59 -4.05 8.97 8.83
N GLU A 60 -5.25 8.89 9.41
CA GLU A 60 -5.53 8.04 10.58
C GLU A 60 -5.44 6.54 10.26
N ILE A 61 -5.73 6.16 9.01
CA ILE A 61 -5.69 4.78 8.55
C ILE A 61 -4.37 4.43 7.83
N LEU A 62 -3.43 5.37 7.71
CA LEU A 62 -2.13 5.14 7.09
C LEU A 62 -1.14 4.60 8.14
N HIS A 63 -0.62 3.40 7.90
CA HIS A 63 0.31 2.71 8.76
C HIS A 63 1.61 2.39 8.01
N LEU A 64 2.73 2.80 8.60
CA LEU A 64 4.08 2.51 8.09
C LEU A 64 4.70 1.40 8.92
N HIS A 65 5.19 0.36 8.25
CA HIS A 65 5.72 -0.84 8.86
C HIS A 65 7.18 -1.02 8.48
N SER A 66 8.07 -0.62 9.38
CA SER A 66 9.52 -0.85 9.22
C SER A 66 9.91 -2.31 9.43
N LYS A 67 9.07 -3.08 10.11
CA LYS A 67 9.25 -4.52 10.30
C LYS A 67 7.94 -5.28 10.03
N PRO A 68 7.97 -6.49 9.43
CA PRO A 68 6.77 -7.28 9.13
C PRO A 68 5.89 -7.56 10.36
N GLU A 69 6.49 -7.67 11.54
CA GLU A 69 5.79 -8.00 12.78
C GLU A 69 4.76 -6.94 13.17
N THR A 70 4.99 -5.69 12.76
CA THR A 70 4.08 -4.58 13.03
C THR A 70 2.81 -4.62 12.17
N LEU A 71 2.77 -5.47 11.14
CA LEU A 71 1.61 -5.67 10.27
C LEU A 71 0.62 -6.71 10.84
N TYR A 72 1.10 -7.69 11.60
CA TYR A 72 0.30 -8.81 12.11
C TYR A 72 -0.91 -8.43 12.99
N PRO A 73 -0.91 -7.29 13.73
CA PRO A 73 -2.12 -6.83 14.42
C PRO A 73 -3.26 -6.39 13.48
N PHE A 74 -2.93 -6.02 12.25
CA PHE A 74 -3.90 -5.50 11.26
C PHE A 74 -4.35 -6.58 10.28
N VAL A 75 -3.47 -7.52 9.95
CA VAL A 75 -3.74 -8.61 9.01
C VAL A 75 -3.24 -9.92 9.60
N GLN A 76 -4.14 -10.90 9.70
CA GLN A 76 -3.82 -12.25 10.18
C GLN A 76 -2.76 -12.89 9.28
N LYS A 77 -1.81 -13.62 9.88
CA LYS A 77 -0.71 -14.27 9.15
C LYS A 77 -1.23 -15.27 8.12
N GLU A 78 -2.37 -15.89 8.41
CA GLU A 78 -3.06 -16.86 7.58
C GLU A 78 -3.58 -16.24 6.27
N CYS A 79 -3.73 -14.91 6.22
CA CYS A 79 -4.12 -14.17 5.02
C CYS A 79 -2.93 -13.51 4.29
N LEU A 80 -1.75 -13.49 4.90
CA LEU A 80 -0.53 -12.94 4.31
C LEU A 80 0.22 -14.00 3.52
N ILE A 81 0.81 -13.60 2.40
CA ILE A 81 1.64 -14.48 1.58
C ILE A 81 2.96 -14.82 2.28
N LYS A 82 3.57 -15.93 1.91
CA LYS A 82 4.84 -16.40 2.49
C LYS A 82 5.95 -15.36 2.41
N GLU A 83 6.01 -14.62 1.31
CA GLU A 83 7.00 -13.57 1.03
C GLU A 83 6.83 -12.33 1.93
N LEU A 84 5.65 -12.17 2.58
CA LEU A 84 5.36 -11.13 3.57
C LEU A 84 5.36 -11.67 5.01
N GLY A 85 5.83 -12.90 5.22
CA GLY A 85 5.89 -13.53 6.56
C GLY A 85 4.59 -14.21 7.00
N GLY A 86 3.67 -14.49 6.07
CA GLY A 86 2.41 -15.18 6.34
C GLY A 86 2.36 -16.64 5.87
N ASN A 87 1.18 -17.24 5.98
CA ASN A 87 0.90 -18.66 5.73
C ASN A 87 -0.11 -18.91 4.59
N ALA A 88 -0.60 -17.86 3.92
CA ALA A 88 -1.69 -17.93 2.92
C ALA A 88 -1.33 -18.64 1.59
N GLY A 89 -0.05 -18.98 1.39
CA GLY A 89 0.50 -19.47 0.13
C GLY A 89 1.60 -18.55 -0.41
N SER A 90 2.28 -18.97 -1.47
CA SER A 90 3.26 -18.12 -2.17
C SER A 90 2.57 -17.10 -3.08
N LEU A 91 3.27 -16.02 -3.40
CA LEU A 91 2.79 -15.02 -4.36
C LEU A 91 2.39 -15.66 -5.70
N MET A 92 3.19 -16.62 -6.18
CA MET A 92 2.93 -17.34 -7.43
C MET A 92 1.63 -18.16 -7.35
N GLU A 93 1.37 -18.82 -6.23
CA GLU A 93 0.15 -19.61 -6.02
C GLU A 93 -1.10 -18.70 -5.99
N ILE A 94 -1.00 -17.52 -5.39
CA ILE A 94 -2.13 -16.58 -5.29
C ILE A 94 -2.36 -15.85 -6.61
N GLN A 95 -1.29 -15.46 -7.31
CA GLN A 95 -1.38 -14.85 -8.63
C GLN A 95 -2.03 -15.79 -9.64
N SER A 96 -1.73 -17.09 -9.57
CA SER A 96 -2.36 -18.13 -10.40
C SER A 96 -3.84 -18.38 -10.05
N LYS A 97 -4.31 -17.96 -8.87
CA LYS A 97 -5.66 -18.25 -8.36
C LYS A 97 -6.66 -17.09 -8.47
N GLY A 98 -6.30 -15.97 -9.09
CA GLY A 98 -7.28 -15.01 -9.61
C GLY A 98 -7.70 -13.87 -8.69
N PHE A 99 -6.78 -12.93 -8.41
CA PHE A 99 -7.17 -11.56 -8.01
C PHE A 99 -7.00 -10.53 -9.14
N ILE A 100 -6.21 -10.84 -10.18
CA ILE A 100 -5.91 -9.91 -11.29
C ILE A 100 -6.92 -10.02 -12.44
N SER A 101 -7.67 -11.12 -12.56
CA SER A 101 -8.68 -11.26 -13.63
C SER A 101 -9.93 -10.39 -13.44
N GLY A 102 -10.16 -9.84 -12.25
CA GLY A 102 -11.34 -9.00 -11.96
C GLY A 102 -11.17 -7.50 -12.19
N ILE A 103 -9.95 -7.01 -12.48
CA ILE A 103 -9.67 -5.57 -12.68
C ILE A 103 -9.39 -5.26 -14.16
N THR A 104 -9.24 -6.28 -15.01
CA THR A 104 -9.10 -6.15 -16.46
C THR A 104 -10.30 -6.71 -17.24
N GLY A 105 -11.49 -6.65 -16.65
CA GLY A 105 -12.76 -6.97 -17.31
C GLY A 105 -13.62 -5.72 -17.48
#